data_AF-A0A9E0G5C3-F1
#
_entry.id   AF-A0A9E0G5C3-F1
#
_cell.length_a   1.000
_cell.length_b   1.000
_cell.length_c   1.000
_cell.angle_alpha   90.00
_cell.angle_beta   90.00
_cell.angle_gamma   90.00
#
_symmetry.space_group_name_H-M   'P 1'
#
loop_
_entity.id
_entity.type
_entity.pdbx_description
1 polymer ?
#
loop_
_entity_poly.entity_id
_entity_poly.type
_entity_poly.pdbx_seq_one_letter_code
_entity_poly.pdbx_strand_id
1 'polypeptide(L)'
;MIDKTPTQSGPIYIHTAARKNRRIGSLNADALKYAPSLCQFCNNTRTQPHDYAWECLSDSLRLRQQPMTAGGFVRTNRIFPYDTRRAMRHVHLYLVKLFGCMIVEGGATQLDTAPFAHAILSDRIHPNVYAAFGPAPRDQVEDKVIASGSDLQTALLPDGRCAFAVWIHHVGTLRVRVMYALDGEDRQGLLGAWNPQYGTTRLRMERF
;
A
#
# COMPACT_ATOMS: atom_id res chain seq x y z
N MET A 1 -22.48 -10.06 -9.22
CA MET A 1 -21.79 -10.21 -7.92
C MET A 1 -21.13 -11.57 -7.92
N ILE A 2 -19.80 -11.64 -7.98
CA ILE A 2 -19.08 -12.90 -7.76
C ILE A 2 -18.47 -12.76 -6.37
N ASP A 3 -19.10 -13.43 -5.42
CA ASP A 3 -18.58 -13.64 -4.07
C ASP A 3 -17.34 -14.53 -4.20
N LYS A 4 -16.14 -13.94 -4.18
CA LYS A 4 -14.87 -14.69 -4.30
C LYS A 4 -14.35 -15.06 -2.92
N THR A 5 -15.13 -15.87 -2.21
CA THR A 5 -14.64 -16.57 -1.02
C THR A 5 -13.56 -17.57 -1.47
N PRO A 6 -12.34 -17.54 -0.90
CA PRO A 6 -11.28 -18.46 -1.28
C PRO A 6 -11.73 -19.91 -1.04
N THR A 7 -11.72 -20.73 -2.08
CA THR A 7 -12.05 -22.15 -2.00
C THR A 7 -10.79 -23.00 -2.03
N GLN A 8 -10.87 -24.27 -1.62
CA GLN A 8 -9.76 -25.21 -1.81
C GLN A 8 -9.34 -25.35 -3.29
N SER A 9 -10.26 -25.10 -4.24
CA SER A 9 -9.99 -25.10 -5.68
C SER A 9 -9.38 -23.78 -6.22
N GLY A 10 -9.40 -22.69 -5.44
CA GLY A 10 -8.81 -21.39 -5.79
C GLY A 10 -8.07 -20.75 -4.61
N PRO A 11 -6.96 -21.34 -4.14
CA PRO A 11 -6.29 -20.87 -2.93
C PRO A 11 -5.52 -19.56 -3.14
N ILE A 12 -5.40 -18.79 -2.07
CA ILE A 12 -4.53 -17.60 -2.02
C ILE A 12 -3.10 -18.08 -1.72
N TYR A 13 -2.12 -17.37 -2.25
CA TYR A 13 -0.71 -17.63 -1.99
C TYR A 13 -0.04 -16.39 -1.41
N ILE A 14 0.70 -16.56 -0.32
CA ILE A 14 1.60 -15.53 0.22
C ILE A 14 3.03 -15.81 -0.25
N HIS A 15 3.72 -14.73 -0.59
CA HIS A 15 5.14 -14.72 -0.87
C HIS A 15 5.82 -13.88 0.19
N THR A 16 6.85 -14.45 0.80
CA THR A 16 7.78 -13.80 1.73
C THR A 16 9.19 -13.98 1.18
N ALA A 17 10.16 -13.21 1.64
CA ALA A 17 11.56 -13.41 1.24
C ALA A 17 12.09 -14.81 1.57
N ALA A 18 11.62 -15.42 2.67
CA ALA A 18 12.01 -16.77 3.07
C ALA A 18 11.32 -17.88 2.28
N ARG A 19 10.07 -17.66 1.80
CA ARG A 19 9.28 -18.68 1.09
C ARG A 19 8.34 -18.07 0.05
N LYS A 20 8.43 -18.56 -1.18
CA LYS A 20 7.49 -18.29 -2.28
C LYS A 20 6.33 -19.28 -2.26
N ASN A 21 5.16 -18.87 -2.76
CA ASN A 21 4.00 -19.74 -2.99
C ASN A 21 3.49 -20.49 -1.73
N ARG A 22 3.54 -19.87 -0.54
CA ARG A 22 2.92 -20.49 0.64
C ARG A 22 1.41 -20.38 0.51
N ARG A 23 0.74 -21.53 0.39
CA ARG A 23 -0.72 -21.61 0.32
C ARG A 23 -1.34 -21.09 1.62
N ILE A 24 -2.34 -20.23 1.50
CA ILE A 24 -3.14 -19.73 2.62
C ILE A 24 -4.60 -20.14 2.39
N GLY A 25 -5.16 -20.84 3.37
CA GLY A 25 -6.47 -21.47 3.27
C GLY A 25 -7.66 -20.52 3.45
N SER A 26 -7.42 -19.27 3.87
CA SER A 26 -8.44 -18.24 4.01
C SER A 26 -7.83 -16.84 3.98
N LEU A 27 -8.65 -15.83 3.64
CA LEU A 27 -8.30 -14.41 3.76
C LEU A 27 -8.07 -13.96 5.22
N ASN A 28 -8.58 -14.74 6.19
CA ASN A 28 -8.44 -14.47 7.63
C ASN A 28 -7.25 -15.19 8.28
N ALA A 29 -6.43 -15.88 7.50
CA ALA A 29 -5.28 -16.61 8.03
C ALA A 29 -4.30 -15.64 8.71
N ASP A 30 -3.79 -16.00 9.89
CA ASP A 30 -2.87 -15.16 10.65
C ASP A 30 -1.57 -14.87 9.88
N ALA A 31 -1.22 -15.70 8.91
CA ALA A 31 -0.11 -15.47 7.99
C ALA A 31 -0.28 -14.22 7.09
N LEU A 32 -1.50 -13.70 6.94
CA LEU A 32 -1.81 -12.42 6.28
C LEU A 32 -1.92 -11.25 7.26
N LYS A 33 -1.97 -11.55 8.56
CA LYS A 33 -2.15 -10.54 9.60
C LYS A 33 -0.79 -10.14 10.15
N TYR A 34 -0.57 -8.84 10.15
CA TYR A 34 0.47 -8.21 10.92
C TYR A 34 0.24 -8.47 12.42
N ALA A 35 1.32 -8.75 13.16
CA ALA A 35 1.29 -8.73 14.61
C ALA A 35 0.70 -7.37 15.06
N PRO A 36 -0.25 -7.36 16.01
CA PRO A 36 -0.98 -6.15 16.33
C PRO A 36 -0.05 -5.09 16.95
N SER A 37 0.42 -4.15 16.11
CA SER A 37 1.13 -2.93 16.50
C SER A 37 0.15 -1.82 16.93
N LEU A 38 -1.15 -2.03 16.70
CA LEU A 38 -2.25 -1.14 17.04
C LEU A 38 -3.25 -1.85 17.95
N CYS A 39 -3.85 -1.11 18.90
CA CYS A 39 -4.96 -1.65 19.68
C CYS A 39 -6.17 -1.93 18.78
N GLN A 40 -7.04 -2.85 19.21
CA GLN A 40 -8.21 -3.26 18.43
C GLN A 40 -9.12 -2.08 18.05
N PHE A 41 -9.31 -1.12 18.96
CA PHE A 41 -10.10 0.08 18.68
C PHE A 41 -9.47 0.96 17.59
N CYS A 42 -8.15 1.15 17.63
CA CYS A 42 -7.44 1.91 16.61
C CYS A 42 -7.43 1.17 15.26
N ASN A 43 -7.16 -0.13 15.25
CA ASN A 43 -7.09 -0.92 14.03
C ASN A 43 -8.45 -1.13 13.35
N ASN A 44 -9.54 -1.03 14.11
CA ASN A 44 -10.89 -1.18 13.58
C ASN A 44 -11.55 0.18 13.43
N THR A 45 -12.08 0.75 14.53
CA THR A 45 -12.95 1.93 14.51
C THR A 45 -12.28 3.16 13.91
N ARG A 46 -11.00 3.42 14.22
CA ARG A 46 -10.33 4.65 13.74
C ARG A 46 -9.87 4.57 12.29
N THR A 47 -9.45 3.39 11.82
CA THR A 47 -8.92 3.25 10.45
C THR A 47 -9.96 2.76 9.46
N GLN A 48 -11.16 2.40 9.89
CA GLN A 48 -12.22 1.91 9.01
C GLN A 48 -12.47 2.81 7.78
N PRO A 49 -12.51 4.16 7.89
CA PRO A 49 -12.66 5.01 6.71
C PRO A 49 -11.49 4.90 5.72
N HIS A 50 -10.29 4.58 6.21
CA HIS A 50 -9.08 4.35 5.41
C HIS A 50 -9.16 3.03 4.68
N ASP A 51 -9.55 1.97 5.40
CA ASP A 51 -9.72 0.63 4.87
C ASP A 51 -10.77 0.62 3.74
N TYR A 52 -11.92 1.29 3.93
CA TYR A 52 -12.95 1.43 2.88
C TYR A 52 -12.49 2.22 1.66
N ALA A 53 -11.76 3.32 1.86
CA ALA A 53 -11.25 4.11 0.74
C ALA A 53 -10.24 3.31 -0.09
N TRP A 54 -9.37 2.55 0.57
CA TRP A 54 -8.43 1.66 -0.11
C TRP A 54 -9.15 0.52 -0.86
N GLU A 55 -10.13 -0.13 -0.23
CA GLU A 55 -10.91 -1.18 -0.87
C GLU A 55 -11.55 -0.67 -2.17
N CYS A 56 -12.27 0.45 -2.10
CA CYS A 56 -12.91 1.08 -3.25
C CYS A 56 -11.92 1.45 -4.36
N LEU A 57 -10.77 2.06 -4.02
CA LEU A 57 -9.73 2.38 -5.01
C LEU A 57 -9.16 1.11 -5.64
N SER A 58 -8.74 0.16 -4.81
CA SER A 58 -8.04 -1.03 -5.26
C SER A 58 -8.93 -1.93 -6.12
N ASP A 59 -10.21 -2.08 -5.77
CA ASP A 59 -11.21 -2.76 -6.61
C ASP A 59 -11.43 -2.03 -7.93
N SER A 60 -11.61 -0.71 -7.87
CA SER A 60 -11.79 0.11 -9.07
C SER A 60 -10.58 0.09 -10.01
N LEU A 61 -9.40 -0.27 -9.51
CA LEU A 61 -8.18 -0.45 -10.30
C LEU A 61 -8.03 -1.88 -10.83
N ARG A 62 -8.32 -2.90 -10.02
CA ARG A 62 -8.20 -4.31 -10.39
C ARG A 62 -9.30 -4.78 -11.33
N LEU A 63 -10.53 -4.29 -11.16
CA LEU A 63 -11.73 -4.73 -11.87
C LEU A 63 -12.03 -3.89 -13.13
N ARG A 64 -11.07 -3.08 -13.58
CA ARG A 64 -11.24 -2.23 -14.76
C ARG A 64 -11.41 -3.09 -16.01
N GLN A 65 -12.39 -2.72 -16.84
CA GLN A 65 -12.56 -3.33 -18.17
C GLN A 65 -11.35 -3.05 -19.08
N GLN A 66 -10.80 -1.84 -19.01
CA GLN A 66 -9.55 -1.49 -19.70
C GLN A 66 -8.37 -1.75 -18.76
N PRO A 67 -7.45 -2.67 -19.13
CA PRO A 67 -6.27 -2.96 -18.32
C PRO A 67 -5.44 -1.72 -18.04
N MET A 68 -4.86 -1.65 -16.84
CA MET A 68 -3.89 -0.61 -16.50
C MET A 68 -2.63 -0.79 -17.35
N THR A 69 -2.18 0.28 -17.99
CA THR A 69 -0.91 0.31 -18.72
C THR A 69 0.08 1.21 -17.99
N ALA A 70 1.34 0.79 -17.91
CA ALA A 70 2.40 1.66 -17.40
C ALA A 70 2.53 2.91 -18.27
N GLY A 71 2.74 4.06 -17.63
CA GLY A 71 2.69 5.40 -18.24
C GLY A 71 1.27 5.97 -18.40
N GLY A 72 0.22 5.15 -18.26
CA GLY A 72 -1.17 5.60 -18.33
C GLY A 72 -1.60 6.42 -17.10
N PHE A 73 -2.78 7.04 -17.19
CA PHE A 73 -3.36 7.81 -16.08
C PHE A 73 -4.71 7.27 -15.65
N VAL A 74 -4.92 7.21 -14.33
CA VAL A 74 -6.22 6.96 -13.72
C VAL A 74 -6.72 8.24 -13.06
N ARG A 75 -7.96 8.63 -13.39
CA ARG A 75 -8.64 9.77 -12.78
C ARG A 75 -9.36 9.32 -11.52
N THR A 76 -8.82 9.67 -10.35
CA THR A 76 -9.38 9.27 -9.05
C THR A 76 -10.74 9.92 -8.78
N ASN A 77 -11.02 11.08 -9.39
CA ASN A 77 -12.32 11.72 -9.30
C ASN A 77 -13.46 10.97 -10.02
N ARG A 78 -13.13 9.97 -10.86
CA ARG A 78 -14.12 9.03 -11.43
C ARG A 78 -14.42 7.86 -10.51
N ILE A 79 -13.51 7.57 -9.57
CA ILE A 79 -13.64 6.49 -8.58
C ILE A 79 -14.36 7.05 -7.33
N PHE A 80 -13.94 8.24 -6.89
CA PHE A 80 -14.50 8.95 -5.76
C PHE A 80 -15.18 10.24 -6.24
N PRO A 81 -16.41 10.16 -6.78
CA PRO A 81 -17.13 11.35 -7.16
C PRO A 81 -17.44 12.19 -5.92
N TYR A 82 -17.40 13.52 -6.06
CA TYR A 82 -17.77 14.52 -5.04
C TYR A 82 -16.86 14.67 -3.81
N ASP A 83 -16.12 13.65 -3.38
CA ASP A 83 -15.22 13.75 -2.22
C ASP A 83 -13.83 13.12 -2.46
N THR A 84 -13.28 13.36 -3.66
CA THR A 84 -12.00 12.78 -4.10
C THR A 84 -10.86 13.13 -3.14
N ARG A 85 -10.82 14.36 -2.62
CA ARG A 85 -9.72 14.81 -1.76
C ARG A 85 -9.69 14.06 -0.42
N ARG A 86 -10.85 13.87 0.21
CA ARG A 86 -10.94 13.10 1.47
C ARG A 86 -10.69 11.62 1.23
N ALA A 87 -11.31 11.04 0.20
CA ALA A 87 -11.11 9.63 -0.11
C ALA A 87 -9.65 9.31 -0.43
N MET A 88 -8.97 10.15 -1.21
CA MET A 88 -7.55 9.95 -1.51
C MET A 88 -6.63 10.20 -0.29
N ARG A 89 -7.02 11.05 0.66
CA ARG A 89 -6.35 11.15 1.96
C ARG A 89 -6.50 9.85 2.76
N HIS A 90 -7.70 9.29 2.81
CA HIS A 90 -7.95 8.03 3.49
C HIS A 90 -7.18 6.86 2.84
N VAL A 91 -7.07 6.82 1.51
CA VAL A 91 -6.18 5.89 0.79
C VAL A 91 -4.73 6.05 1.27
N HIS A 92 -4.24 7.29 1.37
CA HIS A 92 -2.90 7.57 1.88
C HIS A 92 -2.72 7.05 3.31
N LEU A 93 -3.67 7.34 4.19
CA LEU A 93 -3.62 6.92 5.59
C LEU A 93 -3.71 5.40 5.76
N TYR A 94 -4.39 4.68 4.86
CA TYR A 94 -4.33 3.23 4.79
C TYR A 94 -2.91 2.74 4.49
N LEU A 95 -2.24 3.32 3.50
CA LEU A 95 -0.86 2.97 3.15
C LEU A 95 0.11 3.32 4.28
N VAL A 96 -0.07 4.46 4.95
CA VAL A 96 0.70 4.87 6.14
C VAL A 96 0.53 3.85 7.28
N LYS A 97 -0.70 3.37 7.54
CA LYS A 97 -0.98 2.32 8.52
C LYS A 97 -0.19 1.04 8.19
N LEU A 98 -0.34 0.51 6.98
CA LEU A 98 0.35 -0.72 6.59
C LEU A 98 1.87 -0.56 6.65
N PHE A 99 2.39 0.56 6.15
CA PHE A 99 3.81 0.83 6.16
C PHE A 99 4.37 0.97 7.58
N GLY A 100 3.65 1.63 8.49
CA GLY A 100 3.99 1.70 9.91
C GLY A 100 4.05 0.32 10.56
N CYS A 101 3.08 -0.56 10.29
CA CYS A 101 3.14 -1.95 10.74
C CYS A 101 4.39 -2.68 10.22
N MET A 102 4.72 -2.51 8.93
CA MET A 102 5.92 -3.10 8.33
C MET A 102 7.21 -2.61 8.98
N ILE A 103 7.30 -1.33 9.36
CA ILE A 103 8.46 -0.77 10.08
C ILE A 103 8.63 -1.45 11.44
N VAL A 104 7.54 -1.54 12.20
CA VAL A 104 7.55 -2.15 13.55
C VAL A 104 7.94 -3.62 13.48
N GLU A 105 7.32 -4.39 12.58
CA GLU A 105 7.59 -5.82 12.46
C GLU A 105 8.93 -6.16 11.82
N GLY A 106 9.33 -5.37 10.83
CA GLY A 106 10.62 -5.51 10.17
C GLY A 106 11.80 -5.13 11.07
N GLY A 107 11.53 -4.60 12.28
CA GLY A 107 12.56 -4.16 13.22
C GLY A 107 13.38 -2.98 12.72
N ALA A 108 12.81 -2.15 11.82
CA ALA A 108 13.45 -0.96 11.27
C ALA A 108 13.44 0.18 12.30
N THR A 109 14.17 -0.01 13.39
CA THR A 109 14.27 0.89 14.56
C THR A 109 14.78 2.28 14.24
N GLN A 110 15.36 2.50 13.05
CA GLN A 110 15.88 3.78 12.57
C GLN A 110 14.78 4.72 12.03
N LEU A 111 13.54 4.23 11.92
CA LEU A 111 12.37 5.03 11.54
C LEU A 111 11.50 5.30 12.76
N ASP A 112 11.35 6.57 13.12
CA ASP A 112 10.39 6.98 14.14
C ASP A 112 8.97 6.74 13.62
N THR A 113 8.20 5.95 14.36
CA THR A 113 6.81 5.61 14.02
C THR A 113 5.80 6.60 14.60
N ALA A 114 6.22 7.52 15.48
CA ALA A 114 5.33 8.51 16.06
C ALA A 114 4.68 9.44 15.02
N PRO A 115 5.38 9.92 13.97
CA PRO A 115 4.76 10.70 12.89
C PRO A 115 3.69 9.92 12.10
N PHE A 116 3.89 8.60 11.91
CA PHE A 116 2.92 7.72 11.26
C PHE A 116 1.65 7.58 12.10
N ALA A 117 1.82 7.33 13.40
CA ALA A 117 0.71 7.27 14.34
C ALA A 117 -0.02 8.62 14.40
N HIS A 118 0.70 9.73 14.48
CA HIS A 118 0.11 11.07 14.51
C HIS A 118 -0.73 11.35 13.26
N ALA A 119 -0.22 11.04 12.06
CA ALA A 119 -0.95 11.19 10.81
C ALA A 119 -2.29 10.44 10.82
N ILE A 120 -2.28 9.17 11.27
CA ILE A 120 -3.48 8.33 11.38
C ILE A 120 -4.46 8.90 12.41
N LEU A 121 -3.99 9.25 13.61
CA LEU A 121 -4.84 9.69 14.72
C LEU A 121 -5.43 11.09 14.51
N SER A 122 -4.78 11.92 13.71
CA SER A 122 -5.21 13.30 13.43
C SER A 122 -5.91 13.47 12.07
N ASP A 123 -6.09 12.39 11.30
CA ASP A 123 -6.57 12.43 9.91
C ASP A 123 -5.79 13.43 9.03
N ARG A 124 -4.45 13.42 9.17
CA ARG A 124 -3.55 14.31 8.45
C ARG A 124 -2.63 13.53 7.52
N ILE A 125 -2.33 14.14 6.38
CA ILE A 125 -1.39 13.58 5.41
C ILE A 125 -0.01 13.47 6.06
N HIS A 126 0.60 12.29 5.98
CA HIS A 126 2.01 12.15 6.30
C HIS A 126 2.86 12.79 5.18
N PRO A 127 3.65 13.84 5.45
CA PRO A 127 4.33 14.61 4.40
C PRO A 127 5.44 13.81 3.70
N ASN A 128 6.08 12.90 4.43
CA ASN A 128 7.26 12.17 3.96
C ASN A 128 6.94 10.78 3.38
N VAL A 129 5.66 10.42 3.28
CA VAL A 129 5.24 9.14 2.70
C VAL A 129 4.66 9.39 1.32
N TYR A 130 5.06 8.57 0.37
CA TYR A 130 4.67 8.67 -1.03
C TYR A 130 4.23 7.29 -1.51
N ALA A 131 3.39 7.24 -2.53
CA ALA A 131 3.03 5.99 -3.18
C ALA A 131 3.04 6.08 -4.70
N ALA A 132 3.48 5.01 -5.35
CA ALA A 132 3.34 4.81 -6.78
C ALA A 132 2.42 3.61 -7.02
N PHE A 133 1.57 3.68 -8.05
CA PHE A 133 0.61 2.65 -8.41
C PHE A 133 0.93 2.15 -9.82
N GLY A 134 0.70 0.89 -10.12
CA GLY A 134 0.93 0.36 -11.45
C GLY A 134 0.49 -1.09 -11.60
N PRO A 135 0.49 -1.63 -12.82
CA PRO A 135 0.15 -3.02 -13.05
C PRO A 135 1.19 -3.95 -12.42
N ALA A 136 0.74 -5.08 -11.88
CA ALA A 136 1.63 -6.18 -11.54
C ALA A 136 2.25 -6.79 -12.83
N PRO A 137 3.53 -7.19 -12.81
CA PRO A 137 4.17 -7.86 -13.95
C PRO A 137 3.41 -9.13 -14.37
N ARG A 138 3.13 -9.31 -15.68
CA ARG A 138 2.32 -10.43 -16.18
C ARG A 138 2.91 -11.82 -15.87
N ASP A 139 4.23 -11.90 -15.76
CA ASP A 139 5.00 -13.10 -15.37
C ASP A 139 4.84 -13.49 -13.90
N GLN A 140 4.29 -12.59 -13.06
CA GLN A 140 3.99 -12.87 -11.65
C GLN A 140 2.50 -13.18 -11.42
N VAL A 141 1.65 -13.08 -12.45
CA VAL A 141 0.21 -13.35 -12.41
C VAL A 141 -0.06 -14.72 -13.05
N GLU A 142 0.53 -15.79 -12.52
CA GLU A 142 0.05 -17.15 -12.82
C GLU A 142 -1.31 -17.37 -12.14
N ASP A 143 -2.43 -16.97 -12.74
CA ASP A 143 -3.84 -17.32 -12.39
C ASP A 143 -4.24 -17.34 -10.88
N LYS A 144 -3.41 -16.79 -10.00
CA LYS A 144 -3.50 -16.89 -8.55
C LYS A 144 -3.68 -15.49 -8.00
N VAL A 145 -4.70 -15.33 -7.17
CA VAL A 145 -4.92 -14.10 -6.41
C VAL A 145 -3.77 -13.98 -5.40
N ILE A 146 -2.74 -13.20 -5.74
CA ILE A 146 -1.59 -12.95 -4.87
C ILE A 146 -1.88 -11.69 -4.06
N ALA A 147 -1.77 -11.82 -2.74
CA ALA A 147 -1.59 -10.71 -1.82
C ALA A 147 -0.23 -10.91 -1.14
N SER A 148 0.74 -10.06 -1.45
CA SER A 148 2.10 -10.16 -0.89
C SER A 148 2.74 -8.80 -0.71
N GLY A 149 3.71 -8.72 0.19
CA GLY A 149 4.56 -7.55 0.39
C GLY A 149 6.02 -7.92 0.13
N SER A 150 6.82 -6.98 -0.38
CA SER A 150 8.28 -7.10 -0.30
C SER A 150 8.74 -6.92 1.14
N ASP A 151 9.99 -7.29 1.42
CA ASP A 151 10.67 -6.79 2.62
C ASP A 151 10.79 -5.26 2.54
N LEU A 152 10.91 -4.64 3.71
CA LEU A 152 11.19 -3.22 3.82
C LEU A 152 12.66 -2.98 3.47
N GLN A 153 12.90 -2.18 2.43
CA GLN A 153 14.25 -1.80 2.02
C GLN A 153 14.57 -0.41 2.54
N THR A 154 15.63 -0.28 3.34
CA THR A 154 16.02 1.01 3.95
C THR A 154 17.38 1.48 3.44
N ALA A 155 17.53 2.79 3.27
CA ALA A 155 18.82 3.44 3.10
C ALA A 155 19.04 4.40 4.27
N LEU A 156 20.22 4.33 4.91
CA LEU A 156 20.59 5.15 6.05
C LEU A 156 21.57 6.25 5.62
N LEU A 157 21.49 7.39 6.30
CA LEU A 157 22.52 8.43 6.27
C LEU A 157 23.75 7.99 7.10
N PRO A 158 24.91 8.64 6.93
CA PRO A 158 26.11 8.36 7.73
C PRO A 158 25.89 8.53 9.25
N ASP A 159 24.94 9.37 9.65
CA ASP A 159 24.56 9.60 11.05
C ASP A 159 23.57 8.55 11.61
N GLY A 160 23.23 7.53 10.82
CA GLY A 160 22.35 6.43 11.22
C GLY A 160 20.85 6.70 11.03
N ARG A 161 20.45 7.92 10.63
CA ARG A 161 19.03 8.22 10.33
C ARG A 161 18.59 7.52 9.06
N CYS A 162 17.33 7.09 9.02
CA CYS A 162 16.75 6.54 7.79
C CYS A 162 16.48 7.67 6.78
N ALA A 163 17.25 7.68 5.68
CA ALA A 163 17.04 8.59 4.56
C ALA A 163 15.82 8.16 3.73
N PHE A 164 15.72 6.85 3.47
CA PHE A 164 14.65 6.26 2.67
C PHE A 164 14.23 4.91 3.19
N ALA A 165 12.94 4.61 3.04
CA ALA A 165 12.44 3.26 3.15
C ALA A 165 11.42 2.97 2.07
N VAL A 166 11.48 1.77 1.47
CA VAL A 166 10.61 1.36 0.37
C VAL A 166 9.99 0.01 0.68
N TRP A 167 8.69 -0.07 0.47
CA TRP A 167 7.91 -1.30 0.59
C TRP A 167 7.00 -1.44 -0.62
N ILE A 168 6.88 -2.65 -1.14
CA ILE A 168 6.04 -2.93 -2.30
C ILE A 168 4.92 -3.86 -1.88
N HIS A 169 3.69 -3.39 -2.02
CA HIS A 169 2.46 -4.12 -1.76
C HIS A 169 1.82 -4.59 -3.07
N HIS A 170 1.48 -5.87 -3.15
CA HIS A 170 0.82 -6.49 -4.28
C HIS A 170 -0.58 -6.94 -3.88
N VAL A 171 -1.57 -6.59 -4.70
CA VAL A 171 -2.94 -7.08 -4.57
C VAL A 171 -3.50 -7.41 -5.95
N GLY A 172 -3.58 -8.71 -6.27
CA GLY A 172 -4.03 -9.17 -7.58
C GLY A 172 -3.18 -8.57 -8.72
N THR A 173 -3.83 -7.84 -9.62
CA THR A 173 -3.18 -7.18 -10.77
C THR A 173 -2.63 -5.79 -10.47
N LEU A 174 -2.74 -5.32 -9.22
CA LEU A 174 -2.27 -4.00 -8.78
C LEU A 174 -1.00 -4.15 -7.93
N ARG A 175 0.02 -3.36 -8.27
CA ARG A 175 1.25 -3.19 -7.48
C ARG A 175 1.31 -1.75 -6.98
N VAL A 176 1.66 -1.59 -5.71
CA VAL A 176 1.81 -0.29 -5.04
C VAL A 176 3.16 -0.25 -4.35
N ARG A 177 3.99 0.73 -4.69
CA ARG A 177 5.23 1.02 -3.96
C ARG A 177 4.95 2.14 -2.99
N VAL A 178 5.06 1.88 -1.70
CA VAL A 178 5.04 2.89 -0.64
C VAL A 178 6.48 3.24 -0.30
N MET A 179 6.76 4.53 -0.15
CA MET A 179 8.11 5.02 0.12
C MET A 179 8.08 6.13 1.15
N TYR A 180 8.95 6.03 2.14
CA TYR A 180 9.35 7.13 2.99
C TYR A 180 10.60 7.81 2.43
N ALA A 181 10.63 9.14 2.48
CA ALA A 181 11.80 9.95 2.16
C ALA A 181 11.97 11.05 3.20
N LEU A 182 13.16 11.16 3.79
CA LEU A 182 13.50 12.24 4.71
C LEU A 182 13.45 13.60 3.99
N ASP A 183 13.08 14.66 4.69
CA ASP A 183 13.00 16.00 4.10
C ASP A 183 14.34 16.42 3.48
N GLY A 184 14.28 16.99 2.26
CA GLY A 184 15.46 17.41 1.50
C GLY A 184 16.14 16.30 0.69
N GLU A 185 15.72 15.05 0.85
CA GLU A 185 16.22 13.95 0.04
C GLU A 185 15.45 13.80 -1.28
N ASP A 186 16.13 14.03 -2.41
CA ASP A 186 15.58 13.81 -3.75
C ASP A 186 16.22 12.56 -4.40
N ARG A 187 15.43 11.50 -4.58
CA ARG A 187 15.83 10.29 -5.33
C ARG A 187 14.95 10.08 -6.54
N GLN A 188 15.50 9.47 -7.59
CA GLN A 188 14.75 9.08 -8.79
C GLN A 188 13.48 8.27 -8.48
N GLY A 189 13.46 7.50 -7.39
CA GLY A 189 12.27 6.74 -6.96
C GLY A 189 11.05 7.60 -6.59
N LEU A 190 11.25 8.90 -6.31
CA LEU A 190 10.19 9.90 -6.05
C LEU A 190 9.61 10.47 -7.34
N LEU A 191 10.28 10.31 -8.49
CA LEU A 191 9.77 10.79 -9.77
C LEU A 191 8.46 10.05 -10.10
N GLY A 192 7.37 10.80 -10.18
CA GLY A 192 6.03 10.25 -10.41
C GLY A 192 5.34 9.67 -9.15
N ALA A 193 5.99 9.71 -8.00
CA ALA A 193 5.38 9.27 -6.75
C ALA A 193 4.29 10.25 -6.32
N TRP A 194 3.15 9.70 -5.88
CA TRP A 194 1.99 10.45 -5.47
C TRP A 194 2.01 10.68 -3.96
N ASN A 195 1.68 11.91 -3.57
CA ASN A 195 1.26 12.27 -2.22
C ASN A 195 0.03 13.19 -2.33
N PRO A 196 -1.03 12.98 -1.52
CA PRO A 196 -2.24 13.79 -1.58
C PRO A 196 -2.02 15.29 -1.30
N GLN A 197 -0.88 15.69 -0.72
CA GLN A 197 -0.52 17.09 -0.50
C GLN A 197 -0.46 17.91 -1.79
N TYR A 198 -0.15 17.27 -2.92
CA TYR A 198 -0.07 17.91 -4.23
C TYR A 198 -1.44 18.09 -4.91
N GLY A 199 -2.53 17.59 -4.32
CA GLY A 199 -3.89 17.83 -4.81
C GLY A 199 -4.22 17.21 -6.18
N THR A 200 -3.35 16.38 -6.75
CA THR A 200 -3.63 15.74 -8.05
C THR A 200 -4.75 14.72 -7.95
N THR A 201 -5.71 14.79 -8.89
CA THR A 201 -6.75 13.77 -9.07
C THR A 201 -6.38 12.76 -10.15
N ARG A 202 -5.11 12.74 -10.59
CA ARG A 202 -4.59 11.85 -11.61
C ARG A 202 -3.44 11.05 -11.03
N LEU A 203 -3.60 9.73 -10.99
CA LEU A 203 -2.53 8.80 -10.67
C LEU A 203 -1.87 8.37 -11.97
N ARG A 204 -0.57 8.62 -12.10
CA ARG A 204 0.23 8.02 -13.15
C ARG A 204 0.51 6.56 -12.77
N MET A 205 0.31 5.66 -13.71
CA MET A 205 0.63 4.24 -13.53
C MET A 205 2.12 4.05 -13.79
N GLU A 206 2.88 3.69 -12.77
CA GLU A 206 4.31 3.46 -12.86
C GLU A 206 4.65 2.08 -13.42
N ARG A 207 5.85 2.00 -14.01
CA ARG A 207 6.50 0.73 -14.33
C ARG A 207 7.39 0.36 -13.15
N PHE A 208 7.18 -0.83 -12.61
CA PHE A 208 7.99 -1.39 -11.53
C PHE A 208 8.94 -2.49 -12.00
#